data_AF-A0A9D7CU98-F1
#
_entry.id   AF-A0A9D7CU98-F1
#
_cell.length_a   1.000
_cell.length_b   1.000
_cell.length_c   1.000
_cell.angle_alpha   90.00
_cell.angle_beta   90.00
_cell.angle_gamma   90.00
#
_symmetry.space_group_name_H-M   'P 1'
#
loop_
_entity.id
_entity.type
_entity.pdbx_description
1 polymer ?
#
loop_
_entity_poly.entity_id
_entity_poly.type
_entity_poly.pdbx_seq_one_letter_code
_entity_poly.pdbx_strand_id
1 'polypeptide(L)' 'MQPLIQELVSKADLSPEQAEKVAGVMRDFLLARVPEALRGTVESALTGEHIDGALDAARSLLGGFLK' A
#
# COMPACT_ATOMS: atom_id res chain seq x y z
N MET A 1 -4.82 -3.39 3.39
CA MET A 1 -5.88 -2.37 3.16
C MET A 1 -7.04 -2.49 4.16
N GLN A 2 -7.18 -3.61 4.89
CA GLN A 2 -8.20 -3.81 5.92
C GLN A 2 -8.38 -2.63 6.90
N PRO A 3 -7.30 -2.05 7.47
CA PRO A 3 -7.46 -0.95 8.43
C PRO A 3 -8.13 0.28 7.82
N LEU A 4 -7.78 0.64 6.58
CA LEU A 4 -8.40 1.76 5.87
C LEU A 4 -9.89 1.50 5.61
N ILE A 5 -10.26 0.28 5.19
CA ILE A 5 -11.66 -0.10 4.96
C ILE A 5 -12.47 0.04 6.26
N GLN A 6 -11.91 -0.41 7.39
CA GLN A 6 -12.56 -0.27 8.70
C GLN A 6 -12.72 1.20 9.10
N GLU A 7 -11.73 2.06 8.84
CA GLU A 7 -11.87 3.50 9.09
C GLU A 7 -12.94 4.13 8.19
N LEU A 8 -13.01 3.75 6.92
CA LEU A 8 -14.02 4.26 5.98
C LEU A 8 -15.44 3.87 6.40
N VAL A 9 -15.64 2.63 6.86
CA VAL A 9 -16.94 2.20 7.41
C VAL A 9 -17.27 2.94 8.71
N SER A 10 -16.32 3.00 9.64
CA SER A 10 -16.58 3.52 10.99
C SER A 10 -16.63 5.05 11.10
N LYS A 11 -15.86 5.78 10.29
CA LYS A 11 -15.71 7.25 10.38
C LYS A 11 -16.41 7.99 9.24
N ALA A 12 -16.56 7.36 8.07
CA ALA A 12 -17.21 7.97 6.91
C ALA A 12 -18.58 7.35 6.61
N ASP A 13 -19.05 6.41 7.46
CA ASP A 13 -20.36 5.76 7.36
C ASP A 13 -20.63 5.13 5.98
N LEU A 14 -19.56 4.61 5.35
CA LEU A 14 -19.65 3.92 4.08
C LEU A 14 -20.09 2.47 4.30
N SER A 15 -20.87 1.92 3.36
CA SER A 15 -21.11 0.47 3.33
C SER A 15 -19.78 -0.28 3.13
N PRO A 16 -19.66 -1.54 3.57
CA PRO A 16 -18.47 -2.34 3.31
C PRO A 16 -18.09 -2.37 1.82
N GLU A 17 -19.06 -2.52 0.91
CA GLU A 17 -18.80 -2.54 -0.53
C GLU A 17 -18.32 -1.18 -1.07
N GLN A 18 -18.81 -0.07 -0.51
CA GLN A 18 -18.35 1.26 -0.88
C GLN A 18 -16.93 1.51 -0.38
N ALA A 19 -16.64 1.13 0.86
CA ALA A 19 -15.33 1.26 1.48
C ALA A 19 -14.27 0.45 0.71
N GLU A 20 -14.59 -0.77 0.26
CA GLU A 20 -13.71 -1.57 -0.60
C GLU A 20 -13.38 -0.88 -1.93
N LYS A 21 -14.39 -0.31 -2.59
CA LYS A 21 -14.20 0.44 -3.84
C LYS A 21 -13.31 1.66 -3.64
N VAL A 22 -13.56 2.43 -2.58
CA VAL A 22 -12.75 3.61 -2.24
C VAL A 22 -11.31 3.22 -1.94
N ALA A 23 -11.11 2.18 -1.12
CA ALA A 23 -9.80 1.64 -0.83
C ALA A 23 -9.05 1.20 -2.12
N GLY A 24 -9.75 0.57 -3.07
CA GLY A 24 -9.21 0.22 -4.37
C GLY A 24 -8.75 1.43 -5.18
N VAL A 25 -9.60 2.45 -5.30
CA VAL A 25 -9.25 3.70 -6.00
C VAL A 25 -8.05 4.40 -5.36
N MET A 26 -8.00 4.45 -4.02
CA MET A 26 -6.87 5.04 -3.30
C MET A 26 -5.56 4.27 -3.53
N ARG A 27 -5.61 2.93 -3.53
CA ARG A 27 -4.45 2.09 -3.86
C ARG A 27 -3.94 2.41 -5.26
N ASP A 28 -4.81 2.38 -6.25
CA ASP A 28 -4.43 2.55 -7.65
C ASP A 28 -3.86 3.97 -7.89
N PHE A 29 -4.44 4.98 -7.24
CA PHE A 29 -3.92 6.34 -7.26
C PHE A 29 -2.51 6.48 -6.68
N LEU A 30 -2.24 5.82 -5.55
CA LEU A 30 -0.91 5.83 -4.93
C LEU A 30 0.10 5.08 -5.80
N LEU A 31 -0.26 3.92 -6.35
CA LEU A 31 0.61 3.14 -7.23
C LEU A 31 0.94 3.87 -8.54
N ALA A 32 0.02 4.68 -9.05
CA ALA A 32 0.26 5.51 -10.24
C ALA A 32 1.22 6.67 -9.97
N ARG A 33 1.37 7.11 -8.71
CA ARG A 33 2.19 8.26 -8.28
C ARG A 33 3.61 7.89 -7.88
N VAL A 34 3.89 6.60 -7.70
CA VAL A 34 5.22 6.13 -7.27
C VAL A 34 6.02 5.60 -8.46
N PRO A 35 7.35 5.79 -8.45
CA PRO A 35 8.24 5.18 -9.43
C PRO A 35 8.02 3.67 -9.52
N GLU A 36 8.16 3.12 -10.72
CA GLU A 36 7.91 1.68 -10.98
C GLU A 36 8.73 0.78 -10.05
N ALA A 37 9.98 1.15 -9.77
CA ALA A 37 10.87 0.44 -8.85
C ALA A 37 10.34 0.33 -7.41
N LEU A 38 9.42 1.20 -7.00
CA LEU A 38 8.85 1.23 -5.65
C LEU A 38 7.42 0.67 -5.58
N ARG A 39 6.80 0.35 -6.73
CA ARG A 39 5.40 -0.12 -6.76
C ARG A 39 5.19 -1.35 -5.91
N GLY A 40 6.06 -2.36 -6.03
CA GLY A 40 5.94 -3.58 -5.22
C GLY A 40 6.04 -3.32 -3.72
N THR A 41 6.98 -2.48 -3.28
CA THR A 41 7.11 -2.10 -1.86
C THR A 41 5.88 -1.36 -1.34
N VAL A 42 5.33 -0.44 -2.13
CA VAL A 42 4.14 0.34 -1.77
C VAL A 42 2.90 -0.56 -1.77
N GLU A 43 2.77 -1.45 -2.74
CA GLU A 43 1.68 -2.42 -2.80
C GLU A 43 1.68 -3.33 -1.57
N SER A 44 2.84 -3.90 -1.22
CA SER A 44 3.02 -4.69 0.01
C SER A 44 2.68 -3.91 1.29
N ALA A 45 3.12 -2.65 1.39
CA ALA A 45 2.80 -1.80 2.54
C ALA A 45 1.30 -1.51 2.63
N LEU A 46 0.63 -1.30 1.49
CA LEU A 46 -0.80 -1.02 1.42
C LEU A 46 -1.63 -2.26 1.74
N THR A 47 -1.28 -3.44 1.21
CA THR A 47 -2.03 -4.68 1.43
C THR A 47 -1.76 -5.27 2.82
N GLY A 48 -0.57 -5.07 3.36
CA GLY A 48 -0.08 -5.74 4.57
C GLY A 48 0.56 -7.10 4.27
N GLU A 49 0.62 -7.49 2.99
CA GLU A 49 1.32 -8.68 2.54
C GLU A 49 2.80 -8.36 2.36
N HIS A 50 3.69 -9.13 3.00
CA HIS A 50 5.15 -9.04 2.85
C HIS A 50 5.85 -7.81 3.45
N ILE A 51 5.40 -7.28 4.60
CA ILE A 51 6.14 -6.22 5.30
C ILE A 51 7.62 -6.63 5.54
N ASP A 52 7.87 -7.90 5.87
CA ASP A 52 9.23 -8.39 6.13
C ASP A 52 10.09 -8.43 4.85
N GLY A 53 9.55 -8.88 3.71
CA GLY A 53 10.29 -9.00 2.45
C GLY A 53 10.49 -7.68 1.70
N ALA A 54 9.51 -6.76 1.79
CA ALA A 54 9.55 -5.46 1.11
C ALA A 54 10.55 -4.50 1.78
N LEU A 55 10.67 -4.55 3.11
CA LEU A 55 11.69 -3.79 3.86
C LEU A 55 13.11 -4.28 3.55
N ASP A 56 13.31 -5.59 3.48
CA ASP A 56 14.61 -6.18 3.13
C ASP A 56 15.02 -5.85 1.68
N ALA A 57 14.08 -5.89 0.74
CA ALA A 57 14.33 -5.49 -0.65
C ALA A 57 14.72 -4.00 -0.78
N ALA A 58 14.00 -3.12 -0.08
CA ALA A 58 14.30 -1.69 -0.06
C ALA A 58 15.66 -1.39 0.59
N ARG A 59 15.99 -2.10 1.68
CA ARG A 59 17.28 -1.97 2.37
C ARG A 59 18.44 -2.48 1.52
N SER A 60 18.24 -3.56 0.77
CA SER A 60 19.22 -4.10 -0.17
C SER A 60 19.49 -3.15 -1.35
N LEU A 61 18.43 -2.54 -1.92
CA LEU A 61 18.57 -1.52 -2.97
C LEU A 61 19.31 -0.27 -2.49
N LEU A 62 19.01 0.23 -1.29
CA LEU A 62 19.71 1.38 -0.70
C LEU A 62 21.15 1.04 -0.30
N GLY A 63 21.39 -0.16 0.23
CA GLY A 63 22.72 -0.63 0.61
C GLY A 63 23.63 -0.92 -0.60
N GLY A 64 23.06 -1.35 -1.72
CA GLY A 64 23.78 -1.59 -2.97
C GLY A 64 24.16 -0.31 -3.73
N PHE A 65 23.46 0.80 -3.50
CA PHE A 65 23.75 2.10 -4.14
C PHE A 65 24.83 2.91 -3.40
N LEU A 66 25.13 2.56 -2.14
CA LEU A 66 26.11 3.22 -1.28
C LEU A 66 27.47 2.49 -1.19
N LYS A 67 27.68 1.46 -2.01
CA LYS A 67 28.93 0.67 -2.07
C LYS A 67 29.65 0.86 -3.40
#